data_AF-A0A6T6D8S4-F1
#
_entry.id   AF-A0A6T6D8S4-F1
#
_cell.length_a   1.000
_cell.length_b   1.000
_cell.length_c   1.000
_cell.angle_alpha   90.00
_cell.angle_beta   90.00
_cell.angle_gamma   90.00
#
_symmetry.space_group_name_H-M   'P 1'
#
loop_
_entity.id
_entity.type
_entity.pdbx_description
1 polymer ?
#
loop_
_entity_poly.entity_id
_entity_poly.type
_entity_poly.pdbx_seq_one_letter_code
_entity_poly.pdbx_strand_id
1 'polypeptide(L)'
;MKTSVWVGILLLLLWAPSAFGQCTCFVIRCAAPNTNPVKVDFDNFMTSANGGSIMKVRILSSRVPSTCPLNDIYRARVVTVFKGCPPSSAVITIRSSCLQGELVRGSTYLLFGELDGESGTQYQVGACGKMRTWDEVLAEKFAANYLWRRRQSETCPSTGLCLNGKPLFNCFVDPCTTAVCTRPNAQCVSNYCGACKADWFLPSGKPVCFA
;
A
#
# COMPACT_ATOMS: atom_id res chain seq x y z
N MET A 1 -88.89 -4.09 14.39
CA MET A 1 -88.20 -4.29 13.09
C MET A 1 -86.81 -3.69 13.19
N LYS A 2 -85.86 -4.34 12.52
CA LYS A 2 -84.40 -4.40 12.74
C LYS A 2 -83.67 -3.06 12.95
N THR A 3 -82.89 -2.99 14.02
CA THR A 3 -81.80 -2.02 14.26
C THR A 3 -80.54 -2.48 13.52
N SER A 4 -80.02 -1.68 12.59
CA SER A 4 -78.73 -1.91 11.92
C SER A 4 -77.64 -1.08 12.60
N VAL A 5 -76.66 -1.78 13.17
CA VAL A 5 -75.43 -1.23 13.72
C VAL A 5 -74.40 -1.17 12.60
N TRP A 6 -73.91 0.03 12.28
CA TRP A 6 -72.76 0.22 11.39
C TRP A 6 -71.48 0.24 12.21
N VAL A 7 -70.68 -0.82 12.09
CA VAL A 7 -69.31 -0.88 12.63
C VAL A 7 -68.37 -0.31 11.58
N GLY A 8 -67.91 0.92 11.79
CA GLY A 8 -66.83 1.53 11.02
C GLY A 8 -65.49 0.90 11.39
N ILE A 9 -64.92 0.11 10.48
CA ILE A 9 -63.55 -0.40 10.60
C ILE A 9 -62.60 0.75 10.26
N LEU A 10 -62.01 1.36 11.29
CA LEU A 10 -60.95 2.34 11.17
C LEU A 10 -59.64 1.60 10.85
N LEU A 11 -59.25 1.55 9.58
CA LEU A 11 -57.95 1.04 9.15
C LEU A 11 -56.85 2.03 9.61
N LEU A 12 -56.22 1.74 10.75
CA LEU A 12 -54.97 2.37 11.15
C LEU A 12 -53.85 1.86 10.24
N LEU A 13 -53.53 2.63 9.21
CA LEU A 13 -52.27 2.50 8.46
C LEU A 13 -51.12 2.86 9.41
N LEU A 14 -50.59 1.86 10.10
CA LEU A 14 -49.31 1.96 10.79
C LEU A 14 -48.23 2.21 9.74
N TRP A 15 -47.74 3.44 9.72
CA TRP A 15 -46.57 3.87 8.98
C TRP A 15 -45.37 3.13 9.57
N ALA A 16 -44.96 2.03 8.93
CA ALA A 16 -43.73 1.34 9.28
C ALA A 16 -42.55 2.27 8.94
N PRO A 17 -41.72 2.68 9.92
CA PRO A 17 -40.52 3.43 9.60
C PRO A 17 -39.65 2.55 8.71
N SER A 18 -39.32 3.11 7.56
CA SER A 18 -38.44 2.55 6.54
C SER A 18 -37.22 1.87 7.16
N ALA A 19 -36.93 0.68 6.63
CA ALA A 19 -35.74 -0.11 6.94
C ALA A 19 -34.50 0.79 7.02
N PHE A 20 -34.05 1.05 8.25
CA PHE A 20 -32.68 1.47 8.49
C PHE A 20 -31.81 0.35 7.93
N GLY A 21 -31.15 0.61 6.80
CA GLY A 21 -30.15 -0.27 6.22
C GLY A 21 -29.08 -0.53 7.28
N GLN A 22 -29.19 -1.66 7.97
CA GLN A 22 -28.18 -2.10 8.92
C GLN A 22 -26.91 -2.37 8.12
N CYS A 23 -25.94 -1.47 8.21
CA CYS A 23 -24.59 -1.75 7.77
C CYS A 23 -24.06 -2.87 8.66
N THR A 24 -24.16 -4.12 8.20
CA THR A 24 -23.58 -5.27 8.88
C THR A 24 -22.06 -5.16 8.77
N CYS A 25 -21.47 -4.52 9.77
CA CYS A 25 -20.03 -4.41 9.89
C CYS A 25 -19.48 -5.78 10.32
N PHE A 26 -18.87 -6.52 9.39
CA PHE A 26 -18.04 -7.66 9.74
C PHE A 26 -16.83 -7.16 10.53
N VAL A 27 -16.78 -7.47 11.82
CA VAL A 27 -15.61 -7.19 12.67
C VAL A 27 -14.50 -8.14 12.27
N ILE A 28 -13.65 -7.72 11.33
CA ILE A 28 -12.39 -8.41 11.05
C ILE A 28 -11.47 -8.08 12.22
N ARG A 29 -11.33 -9.03 13.16
CA ARG A 29 -10.33 -8.90 14.22
C ARG A 29 -8.95 -8.99 13.59
N CYS A 30 -8.20 -7.90 13.65
CA CYS A 30 -6.78 -7.91 13.29
C CYS A 30 -6.06 -8.82 14.27
N ALA A 31 -5.29 -9.79 13.77
CA ALA A 31 -4.43 -10.58 14.63
C ALA A 31 -3.51 -9.65 15.44
N ALA A 32 -3.39 -9.90 16.74
CA ALA A 32 -2.49 -9.12 17.60
C ALA A 32 -1.07 -9.16 17.02
N PRO A 33 -0.32 -8.05 17.06
CA PRO A 33 1.05 -8.04 16.58
C PRO A 33 1.86 -9.05 17.40
N ASN A 34 2.55 -9.95 16.71
CA ASN A 34 3.47 -10.89 17.34
C ASN A 34 4.57 -10.05 18.02
N THR A 35 4.74 -10.19 19.33
CA THR A 35 5.64 -9.35 20.14
C THR A 35 7.13 -9.66 19.95
N ASN A 36 7.46 -10.64 19.10
CA ASN A 36 8.83 -10.86 18.69
C ASN A 36 9.25 -9.73 17.74
N PRO A 37 10.47 -9.17 17.86
CA PRO A 37 11.05 -8.33 16.82
C PRO A 37 11.27 -9.21 15.59
N VAL A 38 10.22 -9.38 14.81
CA VAL A 38 10.26 -10.06 13.53
C VAL A 38 11.24 -9.25 12.70
N LYS A 39 12.42 -9.82 12.43
CA LYS A 39 13.29 -9.37 11.34
C LYS A 39 12.36 -9.13 10.17
N VAL A 40 12.28 -7.88 9.71
CA VAL A 40 11.40 -7.56 8.61
C VAL A 40 11.83 -8.44 7.46
N ASP A 41 11.00 -9.43 7.16
CA ASP A 41 11.22 -10.33 6.05
C ASP A 41 10.79 -9.57 4.80
N PHE A 42 11.57 -8.55 4.45
CA PHE A 42 11.33 -7.71 3.29
C PHE A 42 11.12 -8.58 2.05
N ASP A 43 11.73 -9.76 1.97
CA ASP A 43 11.54 -10.70 0.88
C ASP A 43 10.09 -11.22 0.84
N ASN A 44 9.51 -11.63 1.97
CA ASN A 44 8.08 -11.98 2.06
C ASN A 44 7.13 -10.78 1.90
N PHE A 45 7.55 -9.58 2.34
CA PHE A 45 6.78 -8.34 2.13
C PHE A 45 6.73 -7.92 0.64
N MET A 46 7.78 -8.20 -0.13
CA MET A 46 7.96 -7.72 -1.50
C MET A 46 7.47 -8.72 -2.57
N THR A 47 7.40 -10.01 -2.23
CA THR A 47 6.90 -11.08 -3.11
C THR A 47 5.37 -11.18 -3.12
N SER A 48 4.67 -10.69 -2.09
CA SER A 48 3.23 -10.96 -1.87
C SER A 48 2.24 -10.12 -2.69
N ALA A 49 2.65 -9.32 -3.67
CA ALA A 49 1.70 -8.46 -4.39
C ALA A 49 1.93 -8.45 -5.90
N ASN A 50 1.17 -9.27 -6.60
CA ASN A 50 0.78 -9.02 -7.98
C ASN A 50 -0.11 -7.77 -7.96
N GLY A 51 0.44 -6.60 -8.32
CA GLY A 51 -0.33 -5.34 -8.45
C GLY A 51 -0.19 -4.32 -7.30
N GLY A 52 0.42 -4.69 -6.17
CA GLY A 52 0.60 -3.76 -5.04
C GLY A 52 1.70 -2.71 -5.30
N SER A 53 1.48 -1.50 -4.80
CA SER A 53 2.43 -0.38 -4.81
C SER A 53 3.08 -0.20 -3.44
N ILE A 54 4.34 0.24 -3.45
CA ILE A 54 5.13 0.54 -2.25
C ILE A 54 5.61 1.97 -2.38
N MET A 55 5.29 2.79 -1.39
CA MET A 55 5.53 4.22 -1.48
C MET A 55 5.81 4.85 -0.12
N LYS A 56 6.71 5.83 -0.14
CA LYS A 56 6.86 6.80 0.92
C LYS A 56 5.77 7.86 0.74
N VAL A 57 4.95 8.05 1.75
CA VAL A 57 3.88 9.06 1.72
C VAL A 57 3.96 9.98 2.92
N ARG A 58 3.50 11.21 2.76
CA ARG A 58 3.32 12.18 3.83
C ARG A 58 1.84 12.36 4.13
N ILE A 59 1.44 12.17 5.37
CA ILE A 59 0.05 12.28 5.80
C ILE A 59 -0.37 13.76 5.80
N LEU A 60 -1.48 14.08 5.12
CA LEU A 60 -1.97 15.45 4.95
C LEU A 60 -3.14 15.76 5.88
N SER A 61 -4.03 14.79 6.12
CA SER A 61 -5.21 14.95 6.97
C SER A 61 -5.08 14.15 8.26
N SER A 62 -5.74 14.63 9.32
CA SER A 62 -6.08 13.81 10.47
C SER A 62 -7.11 12.74 10.09
N ARG A 63 -7.31 11.78 10.99
CA ARG A 63 -8.34 10.74 10.87
C ARG A 63 -9.71 11.37 10.62
N VAL A 64 -10.36 10.97 9.53
CA VAL A 64 -11.79 11.25 9.32
C VAL A 64 -12.54 10.00 9.77
N PRO A 65 -13.27 10.04 10.90
CA PRO A 65 -14.10 8.91 11.31
C PRO A 65 -15.15 8.69 10.24
N SER A 66 -15.16 7.51 9.63
CA SER A 66 -16.31 7.14 8.80
C SER A 66 -17.45 6.69 9.71
N THR A 67 -18.69 6.83 9.24
CA THR A 67 -19.89 6.31 9.93
C THR A 67 -19.86 4.79 10.12
N CYS A 68 -18.92 4.10 9.46
CA CYS A 68 -18.58 2.70 9.73
C CYS A 68 -17.30 2.61 10.59
N PRO A 69 -17.30 1.83 11.69
CA PRO A 69 -16.20 1.74 12.65
C PRO A 69 -14.89 1.13 12.11
N LEU A 70 -14.80 0.84 10.80
CA LEU A 70 -13.71 0.08 10.19
C LEU A 70 -13.19 0.70 8.89
N ASN A 71 -13.46 1.97 8.59
CA ASN A 71 -12.89 2.60 7.41
C ASN A 71 -12.33 3.97 7.80
N ASP A 72 -11.13 3.96 8.40
CA ASP A 72 -10.43 5.22 8.58
C ASP A 72 -9.93 5.70 7.22
N ILE A 73 -10.23 6.96 6.93
CA ILE A 73 -9.83 7.61 5.69
C ILE A 73 -8.76 8.66 6.01
N TYR A 74 -7.62 8.54 5.33
CA TYR A 74 -6.55 9.53 5.39
C TYR A 74 -6.21 10.01 3.99
N ARG A 75 -5.91 11.31 3.86
CA ARG A 75 -5.29 11.85 2.66
C ARG A 75 -3.79 11.87 2.86
N ALA A 76 -3.05 11.37 1.88
CA ALA A 76 -1.59 11.42 1.90
C ALA A 76 -1.05 11.89 0.56
N ARG A 77 0.07 12.62 0.58
CA ARG A 77 0.82 12.95 -0.62
C ARG A 77 1.86 11.87 -0.85
N VAL A 78 1.90 11.31 -2.05
CA VAL A 78 2.99 10.42 -2.46
C VAL A 78 4.26 11.25 -2.57
N VAL A 79 5.24 10.94 -1.72
CA VAL A 79 6.57 11.59 -1.72
C VAL A 79 7.50 10.84 -2.67
N THR A 80 7.47 9.51 -2.61
CA THR A 80 8.33 8.66 -3.42
C THR A 80 7.66 7.31 -3.63
N VAL A 81 7.79 6.77 -4.82
CA VAL A 81 7.31 5.45 -5.21
C VAL A 81 8.52 4.54 -5.30
N PHE A 82 8.47 3.39 -4.64
CA PHE A 82 9.50 2.35 -4.69
C PHE A 82 9.06 1.16 -5.54
N LYS A 83 7.76 0.85 -5.53
CA LYS A 83 7.13 -0.15 -6.37
C LYS A 83 5.74 0.29 -6.82
N GLY A 84 5.33 -0.16 -8.00
CA GLY A 84 4.05 0.18 -8.64
C GLY A 84 4.07 1.54 -9.32
N CYS A 85 2.90 1.93 -9.85
CA CYS A 85 2.75 3.13 -10.67
C CYS A 85 1.61 4.06 -10.22
N PRO A 86 1.59 4.50 -8.94
CA PRO A 86 0.82 5.68 -8.59
C PRO A 86 1.25 6.86 -9.46
N PRO A 87 0.32 7.76 -9.82
CA PRO A 87 0.69 9.04 -10.39
C PRO A 87 1.65 9.77 -9.45
N SER A 88 2.84 10.10 -9.92
CA SER A 88 3.85 10.82 -9.13
C SER A 88 3.28 12.16 -8.66
N SER A 89 3.50 12.54 -7.40
CA SER A 89 2.91 13.72 -6.73
C SER A 89 1.41 13.66 -6.43
N ALA A 90 0.75 12.53 -6.69
CA ALA A 90 -0.65 12.37 -6.38
C ALA A 90 -0.94 12.50 -4.88
N VAL A 91 -2.08 13.12 -4.59
CA VAL A 91 -2.73 12.96 -3.30
C VAL A 91 -3.57 11.70 -3.40
N ILE A 92 -3.22 10.70 -2.60
CA ILE A 92 -3.94 9.44 -2.51
C ILE A 92 -4.87 9.45 -1.31
N THR A 93 -5.93 8.67 -1.42
CA THR A 93 -6.80 8.34 -0.29
C THR A 93 -6.38 6.97 0.24
N ILE A 94 -5.99 6.92 1.50
CA ILE A 94 -5.69 5.70 2.22
C ILE A 94 -6.98 5.28 2.91
N ARG A 95 -7.50 4.12 2.53
CA ARG A 95 -8.51 3.41 3.31
C ARG A 95 -7.83 2.30 4.09
N SER A 96 -8.15 2.20 5.37
CA SER A 96 -7.71 1.09 6.20
C SER A 96 -8.85 0.51 7.02
N SER A 97 -8.93 -0.82 6.98
CA SER A 97 -9.80 -1.62 7.83
C SER A 97 -9.17 -2.09 9.13
N CYS A 98 -7.89 -1.79 9.34
CA CYS A 98 -7.08 -2.47 10.34
C CYS A 98 -5.86 -1.69 10.83
N LEU A 99 -5.92 -0.36 10.80
CA LEU A 99 -4.84 0.49 11.32
C LEU A 99 -4.66 0.25 12.82
N GLN A 100 -3.58 -0.46 13.18
CA GLN A 100 -3.10 -0.55 14.55
C GLN A 100 -2.33 0.74 14.88
N GLY A 101 -3.06 1.84 15.05
CA GLY A 101 -2.50 3.14 15.40
C GLY A 101 -3.01 4.28 14.51
N GLU A 102 -2.89 5.50 15.02
CA GLU A 102 -3.30 6.71 14.30
C GLU A 102 -2.17 7.20 13.38
N LEU A 103 -2.52 7.49 12.12
CA LEU A 103 -1.61 8.15 11.21
C LEU A 103 -1.48 9.64 11.58
N VAL A 104 -0.33 9.99 12.12
CA VAL A 104 -0.04 11.36 12.54
C VAL A 104 0.10 12.29 11.31
N ARG A 105 -0.69 13.37 11.29
CA ARG A 105 -0.62 14.41 10.27
C ARG A 105 0.79 15.00 10.19
N GLY A 106 1.29 15.17 8.98
CA GLY A 106 2.62 15.73 8.71
C GLY A 106 3.76 14.70 8.77
N SER A 107 3.54 13.56 9.43
CA SER A 107 4.49 12.45 9.49
C SER A 107 4.58 11.70 8.16
N THR A 108 5.68 10.97 8.01
CA THR A 108 5.99 10.24 6.78
C THR A 108 6.08 8.75 7.06
N TYR A 109 5.45 7.94 6.20
CA TYR A 109 5.35 6.50 6.36
C TYR A 109 5.75 5.78 5.09
N LEU A 110 6.26 4.57 5.25
CA LEU A 110 6.31 3.57 4.18
C LEU A 110 4.99 2.81 4.15
N LEU A 111 4.30 2.88 3.02
CA LEU A 111 3.01 2.22 2.80
C LEU A 111 3.09 1.18 1.71
N PHE A 112 2.27 0.16 1.88
CA PHE A 112 2.01 -0.92 0.93
C PHE A 112 0.52 -0.92 0.66
N GLY A 113 0.11 -0.71 -0.58
CA GLY A 113 -1.31 -0.65 -0.92
C GLY A 113 -1.55 -1.02 -2.36
N GLU A 114 -2.74 -1.50 -2.63
CA GLU A 114 -3.20 -1.78 -3.98
C GLU A 114 -4.09 -0.63 -4.46
N LEU A 115 -4.04 -0.36 -5.76
CA LEU A 115 -4.96 0.58 -6.38
C LEU A 115 -6.35 -0.03 -6.40
N ASP A 116 -7.33 0.73 -5.92
CA ASP A 116 -8.72 0.37 -6.12
C ASP A 116 -9.08 0.61 -7.60
N GLY A 117 -9.45 -0.47 -8.29
CA GLY A 117 -9.54 -0.54 -9.75
C GLY A 117 -10.53 0.43 -10.41
N GLU A 118 -11.45 1.03 -9.65
CA GLU A 118 -12.49 1.90 -10.19
C GLU A 118 -12.05 3.36 -10.42
N SER A 119 -11.06 3.86 -9.68
CA SER A 119 -10.76 5.30 -9.67
C SER A 119 -9.29 5.67 -9.88
N GLY A 120 -8.36 4.72 -9.74
CA GLY A 120 -6.92 4.97 -9.88
C GLY A 120 -6.33 5.96 -8.85
N THR A 121 -7.14 6.48 -7.93
CA THR A 121 -6.78 7.53 -6.96
C THR A 121 -7.04 7.11 -5.51
N GLN A 122 -7.84 6.07 -5.31
CA GLN A 122 -8.05 5.43 -4.02
C GLN A 122 -7.11 4.23 -3.87
N TYR A 123 -6.39 4.19 -2.76
CA TYR A 123 -5.54 3.08 -2.39
C TYR A 123 -6.14 2.35 -1.21
N GLN A 124 -6.36 1.06 -1.39
CA GLN A 124 -6.65 0.17 -0.28
C GLN A 124 -5.30 -0.25 0.32
N VAL A 125 -5.03 0.28 1.50
CA VAL A 125 -3.80 -0.04 2.23
C VAL A 125 -4.17 -1.10 3.24
N GLY A 126 -3.71 -2.33 3.01
CA GLY A 126 -3.71 -3.40 3.99
C GLY A 126 -2.76 -3.05 5.14
N ALA A 127 -3.19 -2.14 6.00
CA ALA A 127 -2.36 -1.52 7.04
C ALA A 127 -2.02 -2.46 8.20
N CYS A 128 -2.61 -3.66 8.25
CA CYS A 128 -2.49 -4.54 9.41
C CYS A 128 -1.04 -5.04 9.51
N GLY A 129 -0.24 -4.39 10.36
CA GLY A 129 1.15 -4.75 10.65
C GLY A 129 2.18 -4.40 9.57
N LYS A 130 1.78 -3.78 8.45
CA LYS A 130 2.69 -3.49 7.32
C LYS A 130 3.12 -2.04 7.19
N MET A 131 2.71 -1.17 8.12
CA MET A 131 3.07 0.24 8.10
C MET A 131 4.23 0.53 9.04
N ARG A 132 5.18 1.33 8.56
CA ARG A 132 6.36 1.78 9.32
C ARG A 132 6.52 3.27 9.17
N THR A 133 6.96 3.95 10.22
CA THR A 133 7.41 5.33 10.09
C THR A 133 8.66 5.36 9.22
N TRP A 134 8.89 6.47 8.52
CA TRP A 134 10.07 6.58 7.67
C TRP A 134 11.38 6.49 8.50
N ASP A 135 11.36 6.94 9.75
CA ASP A 135 12.54 6.90 10.62
C ASP A 135 12.89 5.46 11.04
N GLU A 136 11.89 4.61 11.29
CA GLU A 136 12.10 3.16 11.49
C GLU A 136 12.76 2.51 10.27
N VAL A 137 12.29 2.87 9.07
CA VAL A 137 12.88 2.36 7.81
C VAL A 137 14.31 2.84 7.63
N LEU A 138 14.62 4.07 8.03
CA LEU A 138 15.99 4.61 7.96
C LEU A 138 16.92 3.98 9.00
N ALA A 139 16.41 3.67 10.19
CA ALA A 139 17.16 2.93 11.20
C ALA A 139 17.59 1.55 10.67
N GLU A 140 16.71 0.92 9.88
CA GLU A 140 17.00 -0.28 9.11
C GLU A 140 17.74 0.03 7.81
N LYS A 141 19.00 0.47 7.88
CA LYS A 141 19.82 0.89 6.71
C LYS A 141 19.74 -0.02 5.48
N PHE A 142 19.57 -1.33 5.67
CA PHE A 142 19.35 -2.28 4.57
C PHE A 142 18.04 -2.00 3.82
N ALA A 143 16.93 -1.81 4.54
CA ALA A 143 15.61 -1.54 4.01
C ALA A 143 15.56 -0.26 3.16
N ALA A 144 16.09 0.83 3.69
CA ALA A 144 16.12 2.12 2.99
C ALA A 144 16.89 2.03 1.67
N ASN A 145 18.07 1.38 1.70
CA ASN A 145 18.88 1.17 0.50
C ASN A 145 18.20 0.20 -0.47
N TYR A 146 17.59 -0.88 0.00
CA TYR A 146 16.89 -1.86 -0.83
C TYR A 146 15.67 -1.26 -1.55
N LEU A 147 14.82 -0.54 -0.84
CA LEU A 147 13.63 0.11 -1.39
C LEU A 147 13.99 1.12 -2.49
N TRP A 148 15.03 1.94 -2.26
CA TRP A 148 15.51 2.89 -3.26
C TRP A 148 15.97 2.22 -4.56
N ARG A 149 16.36 0.95 -4.51
CA ARG A 149 16.90 0.21 -5.66
C ARG A 149 15.84 -0.47 -6.49
N ARG A 150 14.81 -1.04 -5.85
CA ARG A 150 13.59 -1.53 -6.54
C ARG A 150 12.89 -0.42 -7.33
N ARG A 151 12.96 0.82 -6.84
CA ARG A 151 12.51 2.01 -7.60
C ARG A 151 13.14 2.09 -9.00
N GLN A 152 14.37 1.62 -9.14
CA GLN A 152 15.12 1.66 -10.40
C GLN A 152 14.98 0.38 -11.23
N SER A 153 14.23 -0.62 -10.80
CA SER A 153 13.98 -1.82 -11.62
C SER A 153 12.54 -1.87 -12.13
N GLU A 154 11.66 -1.00 -11.63
CA GLU A 154 10.24 -1.02 -11.96
C GLU A 154 9.85 0.03 -13.00
N THR A 155 8.92 -0.38 -13.84
CA THR A 155 8.52 0.31 -15.06
C THR A 155 7.05 0.64 -15.00
N CYS A 156 6.69 1.80 -15.52
CA CYS A 156 5.28 2.16 -15.68
C CYS A 156 4.83 1.88 -17.12
N PRO A 157 3.90 0.91 -17.32
CA PRO A 157 3.50 0.47 -18.66
C PRO A 157 3.05 1.61 -19.57
N SER A 158 2.44 2.65 -19.00
CA SER A 158 1.90 3.78 -19.73
C SER A 158 2.95 4.78 -20.25
N THR A 159 4.21 4.68 -19.81
CA THR A 159 5.23 5.72 -20.11
C THR A 159 6.46 5.18 -20.82
N GLY A 160 6.73 3.87 -20.77
CA GLY A 160 8.00 3.31 -21.27
C GLY A 160 9.24 3.83 -20.52
N LEU A 161 9.03 4.53 -19.40
CA LEU A 161 10.06 5.10 -18.55
C LEU A 161 10.05 4.42 -17.18
N CYS A 162 11.20 4.47 -16.55
CA CYS A 162 11.37 4.07 -15.16
C CYS A 162 10.95 5.18 -14.20
N LEU A 163 10.73 4.83 -12.93
CA LEU A 163 10.30 5.79 -11.89
C LEU A 163 11.25 6.97 -11.65
N ASN A 164 12.50 6.87 -12.11
CA ASN A 164 13.49 7.94 -12.06
C ASN A 164 13.58 8.77 -13.36
N GLY A 165 12.64 8.58 -14.29
CA GLY A 165 12.61 9.24 -15.60
C GLY A 165 13.61 8.70 -16.61
N LYS A 166 14.40 7.69 -16.27
CA LYS A 166 15.31 7.04 -17.22
C LYS A 166 14.53 6.17 -18.21
N PRO A 167 15.03 6.03 -19.45
CA PRO A 167 14.46 5.09 -20.40
C PRO A 167 14.56 3.65 -19.87
N LEU A 168 13.50 2.88 -20.07
CA LEU A 168 13.51 1.45 -19.83
C LEU A 168 14.26 0.74 -20.98
N PHE A 169 15.21 -0.12 -20.64
CA PHE A 169 15.86 -1.01 -21.59
C PHE A 169 15.27 -2.41 -21.49
N ASN A 170 14.90 -2.99 -22.65
CA ASN A 170 14.52 -4.38 -22.73
C ASN A 170 15.78 -5.22 -23.03
N CYS A 171 16.31 -5.89 -22.00
CA CYS A 171 17.54 -6.66 -22.12
C CYS A 171 17.27 -8.01 -22.79
N PHE A 172 18.20 -8.45 -23.63
CA PHE A 172 18.11 -9.78 -24.25
C PHE A 172 18.29 -10.92 -23.22
N VAL A 173 19.06 -10.66 -22.17
CA VAL A 173 19.30 -11.58 -21.05
C VAL A 173 19.16 -10.82 -19.74
N ASP A 174 18.69 -11.49 -18.69
CA ASP A 174 18.67 -10.92 -17.35
C ASP A 174 20.09 -10.56 -16.90
N PRO A 175 20.38 -9.28 -16.57
CA PRO A 175 21.70 -8.86 -16.12
C PRO A 175 22.26 -9.67 -14.95
N CYS A 176 21.41 -10.15 -14.03
CA CYS A 176 21.87 -10.93 -12.88
C CYS A 176 22.30 -12.36 -13.23
N THR A 177 21.91 -12.88 -14.38
CA THR A 177 22.34 -14.22 -14.83
C THR A 177 23.70 -14.21 -15.52
N THR A 178 24.16 -13.03 -15.96
CA THR A 178 25.38 -12.88 -16.75
C THR A 178 26.48 -12.10 -16.00
N ALA A 179 26.11 -11.24 -15.05
CA ALA A 179 27.06 -10.55 -14.21
C ALA A 179 27.60 -11.47 -13.11
N VAL A 180 28.85 -11.23 -12.69
CA VAL A 180 29.49 -11.94 -11.58
C VAL A 180 30.01 -10.94 -10.57
N CYS A 181 29.73 -11.16 -9.30
CA CYS A 181 30.33 -10.41 -8.20
C CYS A 181 31.15 -11.34 -7.31
N THR A 182 32.40 -10.96 -7.05
CA THR A 182 33.36 -11.73 -6.26
C THR A 182 33.06 -11.73 -4.75
N ARG A 183 32.04 -11.00 -4.31
CA ARG A 183 31.65 -10.92 -2.90
C ARG A 183 30.64 -12.05 -2.59
N PRO A 184 30.98 -13.03 -1.74
CA PRO A 184 30.20 -14.27 -1.57
C PRO A 184 28.81 -14.07 -0.97
N ASN A 185 28.57 -12.94 -0.28
CA ASN A 185 27.28 -12.61 0.31
C ASN A 185 26.56 -11.48 -0.45
N ALA A 186 27.02 -11.14 -1.66
CA ALA A 186 26.37 -10.12 -2.44
C ALA A 186 25.10 -10.68 -3.11
N GLN A 187 23.99 -9.98 -2.91
CA GLN A 187 22.75 -10.21 -3.62
C GLN A 187 22.72 -9.37 -4.90
N CYS A 188 22.37 -10.00 -6.01
CA CYS A 188 22.20 -9.34 -7.29
C CYS A 188 20.78 -8.78 -7.43
N VAL A 189 20.68 -7.59 -8.03
CA VAL A 189 19.41 -6.99 -8.44
C VAL A 189 19.53 -6.52 -9.88
N SER A 190 18.65 -7.04 -10.74
CA SER A 190 18.59 -6.68 -12.15
C SER A 190 18.07 -5.24 -12.29
N ASN A 191 18.82 -4.40 -12.98
CA ASN A 191 18.48 -3.01 -13.25
C ASN A 191 18.34 -2.79 -14.75
N TYR A 192 17.13 -2.46 -15.17
CA TYR A 192 16.73 -2.24 -16.55
C TYR A 192 16.61 -0.75 -16.89
N CYS A 193 16.86 0.13 -15.93
CA CYS A 193 16.56 1.55 -16.05
C CYS A 193 17.79 2.36 -16.41
N GLY A 194 17.79 2.87 -17.64
CA GLY A 194 18.89 3.60 -18.26
C GLY A 194 19.95 2.70 -18.90
N ALA A 195 20.03 1.42 -18.53
CA ALA A 195 20.90 0.41 -19.14
C ALA A 195 20.48 -0.99 -18.68
N CYS A 196 21.06 -2.02 -19.31
CA CYS A 196 21.00 -3.41 -18.85
C CYS A 196 22.18 -3.71 -17.92
N LYS A 197 21.99 -3.61 -16.61
CA LYS A 197 23.08 -3.85 -15.65
C LYS A 197 22.62 -4.59 -14.41
N ALA A 198 23.57 -5.29 -13.79
CA ALA A 198 23.39 -5.92 -12.49
C ALA A 198 23.97 -5.03 -11.42
N ASP A 199 23.17 -4.69 -10.42
CA ASP A 199 23.66 -4.01 -9.23
C ASP A 199 23.80 -5.02 -8.07
N TRP A 200 24.90 -4.98 -7.32
CA TRP A 200 25.21 -5.96 -6.27
C TRP A 200 25.31 -5.34 -4.87
N PHE A 201 24.82 -6.05 -3.86
CA PHE A 201 24.70 -5.51 -2.51
C PHE A 201 24.99 -6.53 -1.41
N LEU A 202 25.72 -6.10 -0.38
CA LEU A 202 25.86 -6.88 0.85
C LEU A 202 24.57 -6.86 1.69
N PRO A 203 24.38 -7.77 2.67
CA PRO A 203 23.24 -7.74 3.59
C PRO A 203 23.16 -6.47 4.45
N SER A 204 24.25 -5.70 4.53
CA SER A 204 24.27 -4.37 5.15
C SER A 204 23.65 -3.28 4.28
N GLY A 205 23.35 -3.58 3.02
CA GLY A 205 22.82 -2.67 2.01
C GLY A 205 23.90 -1.91 1.25
N LYS A 206 25.18 -2.11 1.58
CA LYS A 206 26.32 -1.47 0.92
C LYS A 206 26.45 -1.97 -0.53
N PRO A 207 26.54 -1.07 -1.53
CA PRO A 207 26.82 -1.45 -2.90
C PRO A 207 28.23 -2.02 -3.04
N VAL A 208 28.35 -3.07 -3.84
CA VAL A 208 29.60 -3.73 -4.20
C VAL A 208 29.58 -4.03 -5.70
N CYS A 209 30.74 -4.37 -6.27
CA CYS A 209 30.84 -4.85 -7.66
C CYS A 209 30.07 -3.97 -8.66
N PHE A 210 30.48 -2.71 -8.79
CA PHE A 210 29.95 -1.84 -9.84
C PHE A 210 30.49 -2.32 -11.18
N ALA A 211 29.58 -2.69 -12.08
CA ALA A 211 29.85 -2.95 -13.49
C ALA A 211 29.66 -1.67 -14.31
#